data_AF-A0A7Y7DH41-F1
#
_entry.id   AF-A0A7Y7DH41-F1
#
_cell.length_a   1.000
_cell.length_b   1.000
_cell.length_c   1.000
_cell.angle_alpha   90.00
_cell.angle_beta   90.00
_cell.angle_gamma   90.00
#
_symmetry.space_group_name_H-M   'P 1'
#
loop_
_entity.id
_entity.type
_entity.pdbx_description
1 polymer ?
#
loop_
_entity_poly.entity_id
_entity_poly.type
_entity_poly.pdbx_seq_one_letter_code
_entity_poly.pdbx_strand_id
1 'polypeptide(L)'
;MELSRIEQLLEKYLDAATTLQEEVTLKNYFLSGNVAPHLQEYEAMFSYFTISKAETSAKPIQLKSQKKNWKWVSVAASVVLLFSVYMGSKYIQEQKAKAQFAKVKDALKMLSTNLNKGNEAVATLYVYEDTVNKIFKPSK
;
A
#
# COMPACT_ATOMS: atom_id res chain seq x y z
N MET A 1 4.42 -14.48 -68.09
CA MET A 1 5.21 -15.26 -67.12
C MET A 1 4.99 -14.78 -65.68
N GLU A 2 4.88 -13.47 -65.41
CA GLU A 2 4.61 -12.95 -64.05
C GLU A 2 3.20 -13.26 -63.48
N LEU A 3 2.15 -13.25 -64.30
CA LEU A 3 0.77 -13.48 -63.83
C LEU A 3 0.56 -14.88 -63.21
N SER A 4 1.10 -15.91 -63.83
CA SER A 4 1.00 -17.30 -63.33
C SER A 4 1.67 -17.47 -61.96
N ARG A 5 2.74 -16.69 -61.69
CA ARG A 5 3.37 -16.67 -60.37
C ARG A 5 2.47 -16.03 -59.32
N ILE A 6 1.75 -14.97 -59.66
CA ILE A 6 0.79 -14.33 -58.76
C ILE A 6 -0.38 -15.26 -58.45
N GLU A 7 -0.89 -15.99 -59.45
CA GLU A 7 -1.97 -16.97 -59.25
C GLU A 7 -1.54 -18.09 -58.29
N GLN A 8 -0.32 -18.64 -58.47
CA GLN A 8 0.23 -19.64 -57.55
C GLN A 8 0.43 -19.11 -56.13
N LEU A 9 0.90 -17.85 -56.00
CA LEU A 9 1.05 -17.22 -54.69
C LEU A 9 -0.30 -16.96 -54.03
N LEU A 10 -1.32 -16.60 -54.81
CA LEU A 10 -2.67 -16.36 -54.31
C LEU A 10 -3.31 -17.67 -53.83
N GLU A 11 -3.19 -18.76 -54.59
CA GLU A 11 -3.65 -20.09 -54.15
C GLU A 11 -2.96 -20.49 -52.84
N LYS A 12 -1.64 -20.35 -52.77
CA LYS A 12 -0.85 -20.60 -51.56
C LYS A 12 -1.28 -19.71 -50.38
N TYR A 13 -1.70 -18.46 -50.63
CA TYR A 13 -2.18 -17.54 -49.62
C TYR A 13 -3.55 -17.97 -49.08
N LEU A 14 -4.46 -18.39 -49.97
CA LEU A 14 -5.76 -18.94 -49.59
C LEU A 14 -5.62 -20.23 -48.78
N ASP A 15 -4.58 -21.04 -49.06
CA ASP A 15 -4.19 -22.22 -48.29
C ASP A 15 -3.37 -21.90 -47.01
N ALA A 16 -3.16 -20.62 -46.70
CA ALA A 16 -2.37 -20.13 -45.56
C ALA A 16 -0.92 -20.68 -45.49
N ALA A 17 -0.32 -20.97 -46.65
CA ALA A 17 1.02 -21.51 -46.78
C ALA A 17 2.08 -20.47 -47.21
N THR A 18 1.70 -19.19 -47.36
CA THR A 18 2.61 -18.12 -47.76
C THR A 18 3.59 -17.70 -46.66
N THR A 19 4.73 -17.19 -47.10
CA THR A 19 5.71 -16.49 -46.27
C THR A 19 5.46 -14.98 -46.31
N LEU A 20 5.97 -14.24 -45.32
CA LEU A 20 5.82 -12.78 -45.26
C LEU A 20 6.35 -12.06 -46.52
N GLN A 21 7.40 -12.58 -47.16
CA GLN A 21 7.97 -11.99 -48.39
C GLN A 21 7.04 -12.18 -49.60
N GLU A 22 6.39 -13.34 -49.68
CA GLU A 22 5.40 -13.65 -50.71
C GLU A 22 4.15 -12.78 -50.54
N GLU A 23 3.70 -12.56 -49.30
CA GLU A 23 2.57 -11.69 -48.99
C GLU A 23 2.85 -10.22 -49.32
N VAL A 24 4.08 -9.74 -49.11
CA VAL A 24 4.50 -8.40 -49.57
C VAL A 24 4.41 -8.32 -51.10
N THR A 25 4.77 -9.38 -51.81
CA THR A 25 4.67 -9.44 -53.28
C THR A 25 3.22 -9.39 -53.75
N LEU A 26 2.33 -10.20 -53.16
CA LEU A 26 0.89 -10.17 -53.43
C LEU A 26 0.31 -8.78 -53.15
N LYS A 27 0.60 -8.22 -51.97
CA LYS A 27 0.15 -6.88 -51.60
C LYS A 27 0.59 -5.82 -52.61
N ASN A 28 1.85 -5.83 -53.03
CA ASN A 28 2.36 -4.87 -54.01
C ASN A 28 1.67 -5.02 -55.38
N TYR A 29 1.40 -6.25 -55.80
CA TYR A 29 0.65 -6.52 -57.04
C TYR A 29 -0.77 -5.93 -56.98
N PHE A 30 -1.53 -6.23 -55.93
CA PHE A 30 -2.91 -5.72 -55.78
C PHE A 30 -2.97 -4.20 -55.53
N LEU A 31 -1.91 -3.60 -54.98
CA LEU A 31 -1.81 -2.14 -54.83
C LEU A 31 -1.30 -1.42 -56.09
N SER A 32 -0.83 -2.13 -57.11
CA SER A 32 -0.26 -1.53 -58.33
C SER A 32 -1.30 -0.85 -59.23
N GLY A 33 -2.60 -1.12 -59.02
CA GLY A 33 -3.70 -0.59 -59.81
C GLY A 33 -3.88 -1.23 -61.20
N ASN A 34 -3.06 -2.22 -61.55
CA ASN A 34 -3.15 -2.98 -62.80
C ASN A 34 -3.34 -4.48 -62.52
N VAL A 35 -4.51 -4.83 -61.96
CA VAL A 35 -4.87 -6.20 -61.59
C VAL A 35 -5.60 -6.88 -62.74
N ALA A 36 -5.25 -8.13 -63.04
CA ALA A 36 -5.93 -8.92 -64.05
C ALA A 36 -7.43 -9.09 -63.74
N PRO A 37 -8.32 -9.09 -64.75
CA PRO A 37 -9.78 -9.06 -64.54
C PRO A 37 -10.32 -10.18 -63.64
N HIS A 38 -9.77 -11.38 -63.71
CA HIS A 38 -10.21 -12.53 -62.91
C HIS A 38 -9.67 -12.52 -61.47
N LEU A 39 -8.66 -11.70 -61.17
CA LEU A 39 -8.10 -11.56 -59.82
C LEU A 39 -8.67 -10.36 -59.08
N GLN A 40 -9.47 -9.52 -59.76
CA GLN A 40 -10.03 -8.30 -59.20
C GLN A 40 -10.93 -8.56 -57.97
N GLU A 41 -11.53 -9.75 -57.88
CA GLU A 41 -12.33 -10.16 -56.71
C GLU A 41 -11.54 -10.20 -55.40
N TYR A 42 -10.21 -10.41 -55.46
CA TYR A 42 -9.34 -10.47 -54.29
C TYR A 42 -8.73 -9.11 -53.91
N GLU A 43 -8.91 -8.07 -54.71
CA GLU A 43 -8.27 -6.77 -54.54
C GLU A 43 -8.56 -6.14 -53.17
N ALA A 44 -9.81 -6.25 -52.72
CA ALA A 44 -10.26 -5.74 -51.43
C ALA A 44 -9.51 -6.35 -50.23
N MET A 45 -9.04 -7.60 -50.34
CA MET A 45 -8.28 -8.27 -49.27
C MET A 45 -6.92 -7.59 -49.02
N PHE A 46 -6.33 -7.00 -50.05
CA PHE A 46 -5.00 -6.40 -49.98
C PHE A 46 -5.02 -4.86 -49.93
N SER A 47 -6.12 -4.22 -50.34
CA SER A 47 -6.27 -2.76 -50.36
C SER A 47 -6.93 -2.15 -49.11
N TYR A 48 -7.68 -2.92 -48.32
CA TYR A 48 -8.49 -2.43 -47.19
C TYR A 48 -7.72 -1.51 -46.22
N PHE A 49 -6.52 -1.90 -45.81
CA PHE A 49 -5.71 -1.13 -44.85
C PHE A 49 -5.14 0.17 -45.41
N THR A 50 -5.04 0.30 -46.74
CA THR A 50 -4.60 1.56 -47.35
C THR A 50 -5.73 2.58 -47.36
N ILE A 51 -6.95 2.11 -47.60
CA ILE A 51 -8.17 2.93 -47.61
C ILE A 51 -8.51 3.38 -46.18
N SER A 52 -8.53 2.45 -45.22
CA SER A 52 -8.90 2.77 -43.83
C SER A 52 -7.88 3.63 -43.08
N LYS A 53 -6.59 3.58 -43.46
CA LYS A 53 -5.58 4.51 -42.91
C LYS A 53 -5.81 5.97 -43.32
N ALA A 54 -6.49 6.20 -44.44
CA ALA A 54 -6.85 7.56 -44.87
C ALA A 54 -8.04 8.13 -44.07
N GLU A 55 -8.82 7.28 -43.38
CA GLU A 55 -9.91 7.71 -42.51
C GLU A 55 -9.37 8.23 -41.17
N THR A 56 -8.93 9.48 -41.14
CA THR A 56 -8.61 10.16 -39.88
C THR A 56 -9.85 10.81 -39.28
N SER A 57 -10.15 10.52 -38.01
CA SER A 57 -11.22 11.20 -37.28
C SER A 57 -10.90 12.69 -37.13
N ALA A 58 -11.62 13.54 -37.86
CA ALA A 58 -11.45 15.00 -37.83
C ALA A 58 -11.96 15.67 -36.54
N LYS A 59 -12.48 14.89 -35.57
CA LYS A 59 -13.00 15.45 -34.32
C LYS A 59 -11.88 15.58 -33.29
N PRO A 60 -11.60 16.79 -32.76
CA PRO A 60 -10.66 16.95 -31.68
C PRO A 60 -11.19 16.24 -30.42
N ILE A 61 -10.37 15.35 -29.86
CA ILE A 61 -10.69 14.64 -28.62
C ILE A 61 -10.67 15.67 -27.47
N GLN A 62 -11.84 16.04 -26.96
CA GLN A 62 -11.94 16.89 -25.78
C GLN A 62 -11.87 16.04 -24.51
N LEU A 63 -10.67 15.89 -23.95
CA LEU A 63 -10.48 15.25 -22.65
C LEU A 63 -10.80 16.26 -21.53
N LYS A 64 -11.91 16.06 -20.80
CA LYS A 64 -12.17 16.80 -19.56
C LYS A 64 -11.23 16.31 -18.47
N SER A 65 -10.13 17.03 -18.26
CA SER A 65 -9.24 16.81 -17.11
C SER A 65 -9.92 17.30 -15.82
N GLN A 66 -10.25 16.38 -14.92
CA GLN A 66 -10.74 16.70 -13.57
C GLN A 66 -9.55 17.09 -12.69
N LYS A 67 -9.43 18.37 -12.33
CA LYS A 67 -8.41 18.83 -11.37
C LYS A 67 -8.90 18.65 -9.95
N LYS A 68 -8.12 17.94 -9.11
CA LYS A 68 -8.42 17.75 -7.69
C LYS A 68 -8.12 19.03 -6.90
N ASN A 69 -9.06 19.44 -6.04
CA ASN A 69 -8.93 20.66 -5.25
C ASN A 69 -8.10 20.43 -3.97
N TRP A 70 -6.79 20.64 -4.06
CA TRP A 70 -5.85 20.53 -2.93
C TRP A 70 -5.98 21.64 -1.88
N LYS A 71 -6.82 22.66 -2.11
CA LYS A 71 -7.01 23.80 -1.19
C LYS A 71 -7.43 23.36 0.23
N TRP A 72 -8.22 22.28 0.34
CA TRP A 72 -8.69 21.76 1.63
C TRP A 72 -7.62 21.00 2.42
N VAL A 73 -6.52 20.60 1.78
CA VAL A 73 -5.43 19.86 2.45
C VAL A 73 -4.68 20.76 3.44
N SER A 74 -4.46 22.03 3.08
CA SER A 74 -3.81 23.00 4.00
C SER A 74 -4.65 23.27 5.25
N VAL A 75 -5.98 23.30 5.11
CA VAL A 75 -6.91 23.50 6.23
C VAL A 75 -6.94 22.27 7.13
N ALA A 76 -6.95 21.06 6.55
CA ALA A 76 -6.88 19.83 7.33
C ALA A 76 -5.58 19.73 8.14
N ALA A 77 -4.43 20.12 7.55
CA ALA A 77 -3.14 20.07 8.22
C ALA A 77 -3.07 20.97 9.47
N SER A 78 -3.62 22.20 9.41
CA SER A 78 -3.62 23.10 10.56
C SER A 78 -4.50 22.59 11.70
N VAL A 79 -5.66 22.02 11.39
CA VAL A 79 -6.55 21.41 12.39
C VAL A 79 -5.89 20.23 13.09
N VAL A 80 -5.20 19.35 12.34
CA VAL A 80 -4.48 18.20 12.90
C VAL A 80 -3.34 18.65 13.83
N LEU A 81 -2.60 19.70 13.47
CA LEU A 81 -1.53 20.24 14.32
C LEU A 81 -2.06 20.83 15.64
N LEU A 82 -3.17 21.58 15.60
CA LEU A 82 -3.77 22.11 16.82
C LEU A 82 -4.32 21.00 17.72
N PHE A 83 -4.96 19.99 17.11
CA PHE A 83 -5.49 18.84 17.85
C PHE A 83 -4.37 18.01 18.49
N SER A 84 -3.25 17.80 17.78
CA SER A 84 -2.12 17.02 18.28
C SER A 84 -1.41 17.71 19.45
N VAL A 85 -1.22 19.03 19.38
CA VAL A 85 -0.63 19.81 20.49
C VAL A 85 -1.54 19.76 21.72
N TYR A 86 -2.84 19.96 21.54
CA TYR A 86 -3.80 19.93 22.64
C TYR A 86 -3.87 18.56 23.31
N MET A 87 -4.10 17.49 22.54
CA MET A 87 -4.23 16.14 23.07
C MET A 87 -2.89 15.59 23.61
N GLY A 88 -1.79 15.85 22.91
CA GLY A 88 -0.45 15.39 23.30
C GLY A 88 -0.01 15.97 24.65
N SER A 89 -0.32 17.23 24.93
CA SER A 89 0.02 17.87 26.22
C SER A 89 -0.65 17.17 27.42
N LYS A 90 -1.92 16.79 27.27
CA LYS A 90 -2.70 16.07 28.30
C LYS A 90 -2.13 14.67 28.55
N TYR A 91 -1.82 13.94 27.48
CA TYR A 91 -1.24 12.60 27.58
C TYR A 91 0.11 12.62 28.33
N ILE A 92 1.00 13.56 27.99
CA ILE A 92 2.31 13.69 28.65
C ILE A 92 2.15 14.04 30.13
N GLN A 93 1.19 14.91 30.48
CA GLN A 93 0.93 15.27 31.87
C GLN A 93 0.41 14.08 32.69
N GLU A 94 -0.51 13.30 32.12
CA GLU A 94 -1.05 12.10 32.78
C GLU A 94 0.06 11.05 33.01
N GLN A 95 0.93 10.83 32.03
CA GLN A 95 2.05 9.89 32.15
C GLN A 95 3.06 10.35 33.22
N LYS A 96 3.35 11.66 33.31
CA LYS A 96 4.17 12.21 34.39
C LYS A 96 3.54 12.00 35.76
N ALA A 97 2.23 12.24 35.90
CA ALA A 97 1.51 12.01 37.15
C ALA A 97 1.55 10.54 37.57
N LYS A 98 1.32 9.61 36.63
CA LYS A 98 1.43 8.15 36.89
C LYS A 98 2.83 7.75 37.33
N ALA A 99 3.87 8.27 36.68
CA ALA A 99 5.25 7.99 37.04
C ALA A 99 5.62 8.51 38.43
N GLN A 100 5.16 9.71 38.79
CA GLN A 100 5.36 10.27 40.14
C GLN A 100 4.61 9.46 41.20
N PHE A 101 3.35 9.10 40.92
CA PHE A 101 2.55 8.27 41.82
C PHE A 101 3.18 6.89 42.05
N ALA A 102 3.72 6.25 41.00
CA ALA A 102 4.42 4.98 41.12
C ALA A 102 5.63 5.08 42.08
N LYS A 103 6.46 6.13 41.95
CA LYS A 103 7.60 6.37 42.85
C LYS A 103 7.16 6.55 44.30
N VAL A 104 6.11 7.33 44.53
CA VAL A 104 5.56 7.55 45.88
C VAL A 104 5.02 6.25 46.45
N LYS A 105 4.29 5.47 45.66
CA LYS A 105 3.76 4.16 46.06
C LYS A 105 4.88 3.20 46.44
N ASP A 106 5.96 3.15 45.68
CA ASP A 106 7.11 2.29 45.98
C ASP A 106 7.81 2.72 47.29
N ALA A 107 8.01 4.02 47.49
CA ALA A 107 8.59 4.54 48.73
C ALA A 107 7.70 4.23 49.94
N LEU A 108 6.39 4.44 49.84
CA LEU A 108 5.42 4.08 50.89
C LEU A 108 5.40 2.58 51.16
N LYS A 109 5.53 1.74 50.13
CA LYS A 109 5.63 0.29 50.28
C LYS A 109 6.89 -0.12 51.05
N MET A 110 8.03 0.50 50.76
CA MET A 110 9.27 0.26 51.50
C MET A 110 9.15 0.69 52.97
N LEU A 111 8.59 1.88 53.22
CA LEU A 111 8.32 2.37 54.57
C LEU A 111 7.42 1.42 55.34
N SER A 112 6.29 1.01 54.75
CA SER A 112 5.37 0.05 55.36
C SER A 112 6.04 -1.30 55.64
N THR A 113 6.89 -1.78 54.74
CA THR A 113 7.64 -3.03 54.95
C THR A 113 8.59 -2.92 56.13
N ASN A 114 9.30 -1.80 56.27
CA ASN A 114 10.21 -1.57 57.40
C ASN A 114 9.46 -1.38 58.73
N LEU A 115 8.31 -0.70 58.71
CA LEU A 115 7.45 -0.56 59.88
C LEU A 115 6.93 -1.92 60.37
N ASN A 116 6.49 -2.79 59.45
CA ASN A 116 6.04 -4.14 59.80
C ASN A 116 7.16 -4.96 60.43
N LYS A 117 8.37 -4.94 59.85
CA LYS A 117 9.56 -5.58 60.44
C LYS A 117 9.89 -5.03 61.84
N GLY A 118 9.79 -3.71 62.01
CA GLY A 118 9.98 -3.07 63.31
C GLY A 118 8.96 -3.54 64.35
N ASN A 119 7.69 -3.65 63.96
CA ASN A 119 6.64 -4.16 64.84
C ASN A 119 6.88 -5.63 65.25
N GLU A 120 7.34 -6.49 64.33
CA GLU A 120 7.75 -7.86 64.64
C GLU A 120 8.93 -7.91 65.62
N ALA A 121 9.96 -7.09 65.41
CA ALA A 121 11.11 -7.02 66.31
C ALA A 121 10.76 -6.51 67.71
N VAL A 122 9.82 -5.55 67.82
CA VAL A 122 9.32 -5.10 69.13
C VAL A 122 8.52 -6.20 69.82
N ALA A 123 7.70 -6.95 69.07
CA ALA A 123 6.96 -8.09 69.63
C ALA A 123 7.88 -9.18 70.19
N THR A 124 9.01 -9.47 69.53
CA THR A 124 9.99 -10.45 70.04
C THR A 124 10.70 -9.96 71.31
N LEU A 125 10.97 -8.66 71.44
CA LEU A 125 11.51 -8.09 72.67
C LEU A 125 10.57 -8.27 73.87
N TYR A 126 9.26 -8.06 73.68
CA TYR A 126 8.27 -8.33 74.73
C TYR A 126 8.24 -9.79 75.17
N VAL A 127 8.32 -10.74 74.23
CA VAL A 127 8.40 -12.17 74.56
C VAL A 127 9.68 -12.49 75.33
N TYR A 128 10.81 -11.94 74.90
CA TYR A 128 12.09 -12.13 75.60
C TYR A 128 12.04 -11.57 77.03
N GLU A 129 11.56 -10.34 77.21
CA GLU A 129 11.41 -9.72 78.54
C GLU A 129 10.50 -10.56 79.46
N ASP A 130 9.36 -11.05 78.96
CA ASP A 130 8.47 -11.92 79.72
C ASP A 130 9.15 -13.23 80.14
N THR A 131 9.90 -13.87 79.23
CA THR A 131 10.65 -15.10 79.56
C THR A 131 11.74 -14.86 80.61
N VAL A 132 12.51 -13.78 80.51
CA VAL A 132 13.53 -13.41 81.49
C VAL A 132 12.88 -13.14 82.85
N ASN A 133 11.79 -12.36 82.87
CA ASN A 133 11.04 -12.08 84.09
C ASN A 133 10.47 -13.36 84.74
N LYS A 134 10.07 -14.35 83.95
CA LYS A 134 9.56 -15.63 84.45
C LYS A 134 10.66 -16.52 85.04
N ILE A 135 11.87 -16.52 84.44
CA ILE A 135 13.00 -17.35 84.86
C ILE A 135 13.71 -16.75 86.09
N PHE A 136 13.88 -15.42 86.12
CA PHE A 136 14.68 -14.74 87.14
C PHE A 136 13.86 -14.04 88.23
N LYS A 137 12.53 -14.20 88.25
CA LYS A 137 11.72 -13.74 89.39
C LYS A 137 12.13 -14.53 90.64
N PRO A 138 12.62 -13.88 91.72
CA PRO A 138 12.92 -14.59 92.95
C PRO A 138 11.63 -15.17 93.53
N SER A 139 11.62 -16.47 93.79
CA SER A 139 10.57 -17.08 94.62
C SER A 139 10.61 -16.39 95.97
N LYS A 140 9.51 -15.72 96.32
CA LYS A 140 9.24 -15.42 97.73
C LYS A 140 9.01 -16.71 98.50
#